data_AF-A0A7Z9D1E4-F1
#
_entry.id   AF-A0A7Z9D1E4-F1
#
_cell.length_a   1.000
_cell.length_b   1.000
_cell.length_c   1.000
_cell.angle_alpha   90.00
_cell.angle_beta   90.00
_cell.angle_gamma   90.00
#
_symmetry.space_group_name_H-M   'P 1'
#
loop_
_entity.id
_entity.type
_entity.pdbx_description
1 polymer ?
#
loop_
_entity_poly.entity_id
_entity_poly.type
_entity_poly.pdbx_seq_one_letter_code
_entity_poly.pdbx_strand_id
1 'polypeptide(L)'
;MYLGSSDQQASSVGKVLQQRITAYKSLQRALEQLVSSSPDLSGHTYASAKRYSEQVLTPLMRGCILLDEAIKEACAAFPNDYRRQVDSVDLKESELVDQISRSDRIIGRYVELIDLEYRQELPNYSYIANLKSGESNQRQVKRKLEEKLLKLREFDSNSCHLFSSIAALAEAVNTGIRQAKTLGMGQVRRSLFPGLLI
;
A
#
# COMPACT_ATOMS: atom_id res chain seq x y z
N MET A 1 -2.79 -10.52 9.09
CA MET A 1 -3.40 -9.88 7.91
C MET A 1 -4.87 -10.28 7.82
N TYR A 2 -5.76 -9.30 7.60
CA TYR A 2 -7.16 -9.53 7.25
C TYR A 2 -7.36 -9.07 5.81
N LEU A 3 -7.45 -10.00 4.87
CA LEU A 3 -7.51 -9.71 3.43
C LEU A 3 -8.78 -8.95 3.06
N GLY A 4 -9.94 -9.38 3.59
CA GLY A 4 -11.21 -8.72 3.28
C GLY A 4 -11.21 -7.23 3.67
N SER A 5 -10.70 -6.91 4.87
CA SER A 5 -10.55 -5.52 5.32
C SER A 5 -9.55 -4.74 4.46
N SER A 6 -8.45 -5.38 4.06
CA SER A 6 -7.41 -4.74 3.25
C SER A 6 -7.89 -4.48 1.82
N ASP A 7 -8.65 -5.40 1.22
CA ASP A 7 -9.29 -5.19 -0.07
C ASP A 7 -10.32 -4.07 -0.02
N GLN A 8 -11.12 -4.02 1.06
CA GLN A 8 -12.10 -2.96 1.26
C GLN A 8 -11.41 -1.60 1.37
N GLN A 9 -10.30 -1.52 2.11
CA GLN A 9 -9.49 -0.31 2.20
C GLN A 9 -8.93 0.09 0.83
N ALA A 10 -8.31 -0.85 0.11
CA ALA A 10 -7.77 -0.60 -1.23
C ALA A 10 -8.84 -0.12 -2.21
N SER A 11 -10.02 -0.75 -2.19
CA SER A 11 -11.16 -0.37 -3.02
C SER A 11 -11.71 1.01 -2.66
N SER A 12 -11.89 1.30 -1.37
CA SER A 12 -12.45 2.56 -0.88
C SER A 12 -11.51 3.73 -1.19
N VAL A 13 -10.23 3.59 -0.86
CA VAL A 13 -9.18 4.57 -1.21
C VAL A 13 -9.11 4.75 -2.72
N GLY A 14 -9.11 3.65 -3.48
CA GLY A 14 -9.09 3.69 -4.94
C GLY A 14 -10.24 4.47 -5.54
N LYS A 15 -11.47 4.34 -5.01
CA LYS A 15 -12.64 5.10 -5.47
C LYS A 15 -12.48 6.60 -5.20
N VAL A 16 -12.11 6.98 -3.97
CA VAL A 16 -11.93 8.38 -3.58
C VAL A 16 -10.84 9.05 -4.41
N LEU A 17 -9.70 8.38 -4.57
CA LEU A 17 -8.58 8.92 -5.34
C LEU A 17 -8.89 8.97 -6.84
N GLN A 18 -9.63 7.99 -7.38
CA GLN A 18 -10.07 8.06 -8.78
C GLN A 18 -10.99 9.25 -9.05
N GLN A 19 -11.90 9.57 -8.13
CA GLN A 19 -12.72 10.79 -8.21
C GLN A 19 -11.85 12.04 -8.16
N ARG A 20 -10.89 12.10 -7.24
CA ARG A 20 -9.98 13.25 -7.09
C ARG A 20 -9.07 13.46 -8.31
N ILE A 21 -8.50 12.40 -8.86
CA ILE A 21 -7.75 12.41 -10.13
C ILE A 21 -8.62 12.93 -11.27
N THR A 22 -9.89 12.50 -11.34
CA THR A 22 -10.81 12.95 -12.38
C THR A 22 -11.11 14.44 -12.25
N ALA A 23 -11.30 14.94 -11.02
CA ALA A 23 -11.48 16.36 -10.75
C ALA A 23 -10.25 17.19 -11.16
N TYR A 24 -9.02 16.73 -10.83
CA TYR A 24 -7.79 17.40 -11.27
C TYR A 24 -7.65 17.42 -12.80
N LYS A 25 -7.97 16.31 -13.48
CA LYS A 25 -7.95 16.26 -14.96
C LYS A 25 -8.97 17.22 -15.57
N SER A 26 -10.15 17.38 -14.98
CA SER A 26 -11.14 18.36 -15.41
C SER A 26 -10.67 19.81 -15.17
N LEU A 27 -10.06 20.09 -14.01
CA LEU A 27 -9.48 21.39 -13.71
C LEU A 27 -8.34 21.73 -14.70
N GLN A 28 -7.52 20.73 -15.07
CA GLN A 28 -6.46 20.90 -16.04
C GLN A 28 -7.01 21.27 -17.42
N ARG A 29 -8.06 20.59 -17.90
CA ARG A 29 -8.72 20.95 -19.16
C ARG A 29 -9.32 22.36 -19.13
N ALA A 30 -9.93 22.76 -18.02
CA ALA A 30 -10.48 24.11 -17.87
C ALA A 30 -9.38 25.18 -17.94
N LEU A 31 -8.22 24.93 -17.32
CA LEU A 31 -7.07 25.83 -17.39
C LEU A 31 -6.45 25.85 -18.80
N GLU A 32 -6.40 24.72 -19.50
CA GLU A 32 -5.98 24.64 -20.90
C GLU A 32 -6.93 25.43 -21.82
N GLN A 33 -8.25 25.36 -21.60
CA GLN A 33 -9.25 26.17 -22.31
C GLN A 33 -9.10 27.66 -21.98
N LEU A 34 -8.89 28.02 -20.71
CA LEU A 34 -8.60 29.40 -20.32
C LEU A 34 -7.38 29.96 -21.06
N VAL A 35 -6.37 29.13 -21.28
CA VAL A 35 -5.12 29.48 -21.97
C VAL A 35 -5.27 29.60 -23.49
N SER A 36 -6.09 28.73 -24.09
CA SER A 36 -6.15 28.53 -25.56
C SER A 36 -7.40 29.10 -26.23
N SER A 37 -8.52 29.21 -25.54
CA SER A 37 -9.84 29.53 -26.12
C SER A 37 -10.27 30.99 -25.96
N SER A 38 -9.34 31.93 -25.71
CA SER A 38 -9.73 33.34 -25.57
C SER A 38 -8.80 34.32 -26.29
N PRO A 39 -8.76 34.27 -27.64
CA PRO A 39 -8.04 35.25 -28.44
C PRO A 39 -8.58 36.68 -28.26
N ASP A 40 -9.87 36.84 -27.93
CA ASP A 40 -10.52 38.15 -27.76
C ASP A 40 -10.41 38.73 -26.34
N LEU A 41 -10.03 37.89 -25.36
CA LEU A 41 -9.76 38.35 -23.99
C LEU A 41 -8.34 38.92 -23.93
N SER A 42 -8.26 40.23 -23.70
CA SER A 42 -7.00 40.97 -23.68
C SER A 42 -6.88 41.80 -22.40
N GLY A 43 -5.64 42.12 -22.01
CA GLY A 43 -5.34 42.92 -20.83
C GLY A 43 -4.38 42.25 -19.83
N HIS A 44 -3.74 43.07 -19.00
CA HIS A 44 -2.69 42.62 -18.07
C HIS A 44 -3.18 41.58 -17.06
N THR A 45 -4.40 41.69 -16.55
CA THR A 45 -5.00 40.73 -15.62
C THR A 45 -5.19 39.36 -16.27
N TYR A 46 -5.69 39.32 -17.50
CA TYR A 46 -5.91 38.08 -18.23
C TYR A 46 -4.57 37.39 -18.61
N ALA A 47 -3.59 38.15 -19.11
CA ALA A 47 -2.24 37.62 -19.38
C ALA A 47 -1.54 37.08 -18.11
N SER A 48 -1.76 37.73 -16.95
CA SER A 48 -1.27 37.28 -15.66
C SER A 48 -1.92 35.98 -15.21
N ALA A 49 -3.24 35.85 -15.37
CA ALA A 49 -3.99 34.63 -15.06
C ALA A 49 -3.56 33.45 -15.95
N LYS A 50 -3.32 33.70 -17.25
CA LYS A 50 -2.79 32.72 -18.19
C LYS A 50 -1.43 32.18 -17.75
N ARG A 51 -0.47 33.08 -17.49
CA ARG A 51 0.87 32.71 -17.00
C ARG A 51 0.82 31.95 -15.69
N TYR A 52 0.02 32.41 -14.73
CA TYR A 52 -0.14 31.73 -13.44
C TYR A 52 -0.74 30.33 -13.60
N SER A 53 -1.72 30.18 -14.49
CA SER A 53 -2.34 28.88 -14.79
C SER A 53 -1.33 27.90 -15.40
N GLU A 54 -0.56 28.33 -16.40
CA GLU A 54 0.45 27.51 -17.09
C GLU A 54 1.63 27.16 -16.19
N GLN A 55 2.18 28.14 -15.47
CA GLN A 55 3.45 28.00 -14.76
C GLN A 55 3.30 27.47 -13.33
N VAL A 56 2.12 27.61 -12.73
CA VAL A 56 1.90 27.28 -11.32
C VAL A 56 0.82 26.23 -11.14
N LEU A 57 -0.41 26.50 -11.60
CA LEU A 57 -1.54 25.62 -11.34
C LEU A 57 -1.45 24.29 -12.11
N THR A 58 -1.04 24.33 -13.37
CA THR A 58 -0.90 23.12 -14.21
C THR A 58 0.13 22.12 -13.65
N PRO A 59 1.38 22.52 -13.35
CA PRO A 59 2.34 21.63 -12.70
C PRO A 59 1.87 21.13 -11.33
N LEU A 60 1.19 21.97 -10.54
CA LEU A 60 0.67 21.59 -9.24
C LEU A 60 -0.39 20.48 -9.34
N MET A 61 -1.36 20.60 -10.26
CA MET A 61 -2.36 19.55 -10.48
C MET A 61 -1.72 18.22 -10.92
N ARG A 62 -0.69 18.27 -11.78
CA ARG A 62 0.04 17.06 -12.18
C ARG A 62 0.72 16.40 -10.99
N GLY A 63 1.33 17.19 -10.10
CA GLY A 63 1.88 16.69 -8.84
C GLY A 63 0.82 16.03 -7.95
N CYS A 64 -0.35 16.64 -7.82
CA CYS A 64 -1.46 16.04 -7.07
C CYS A 64 -1.96 14.74 -7.69
N ILE A 65 -2.06 14.65 -9.03
CA ILE A 65 -2.42 13.42 -9.73
C ILE A 65 -1.39 12.31 -9.46
N LEU A 66 -0.10 12.60 -9.57
CA LEU A 66 0.97 11.64 -9.30
C LEU A 66 0.94 11.12 -7.85
N LEU A 67 0.70 12.00 -6.89
CA LEU A 67 0.52 11.61 -5.49
C LEU A 67 -0.68 10.67 -5.31
N ASP A 68 -1.82 11.01 -5.92
CA ASP A 68 -3.03 10.19 -5.84
C ASP A 68 -2.85 8.82 -6.51
N GLU A 69 -2.18 8.78 -7.66
CA GLU A 69 -1.86 7.55 -8.37
C GLU A 69 -0.92 6.67 -7.54
N ALA A 70 0.14 7.24 -6.95
CA ALA A 70 1.06 6.51 -6.08
C ALA A 70 0.37 5.91 -4.84
N ILE A 71 -0.50 6.67 -4.16
CA ILE A 71 -1.25 6.15 -3.00
C ILE A 71 -2.20 5.03 -3.44
N LYS A 72 -2.94 5.24 -4.54
CA LYS A 72 -3.89 4.25 -5.06
C LYS A 72 -3.19 2.95 -5.44
N GLU A 73 -2.05 3.04 -6.12
CA GLU A 73 -1.25 1.88 -6.53
C GLU A 73 -0.68 1.13 -5.33
N ALA A 74 -0.08 1.83 -4.36
CA ALA A 74 0.45 1.21 -3.16
C ALA A 74 -0.63 0.49 -2.34
N CYS A 75 -1.80 1.13 -2.15
CA CYS A 75 -2.93 0.52 -1.46
C CYS A 75 -3.47 -0.72 -2.20
N ALA A 76 -3.47 -0.73 -3.53
CA ALA A 76 -3.87 -1.90 -4.31
C ALA A 76 -2.80 -3.00 -4.31
N ALA A 77 -1.51 -2.62 -4.33
CA ALA A 77 -0.40 -3.56 -4.32
C ALA A 77 -0.33 -4.34 -3.00
N PHE A 78 -0.57 -3.69 -1.86
CA PHE A 78 -0.44 -4.31 -0.54
C PHE A 78 -1.19 -5.65 -0.37
N PRO A 79 -2.52 -5.75 -0.56
CA PRO A 79 -3.23 -7.03 -0.46
C PRO A 79 -2.96 -7.97 -1.64
N ASN A 80 -2.52 -7.47 -2.80
CA ASN A 80 -2.16 -8.31 -3.95
C ASN A 80 -0.81 -9.01 -3.74
N ASP A 81 0.18 -8.28 -3.22
CA ASP A 81 1.51 -8.80 -2.94
C ASP A 81 1.49 -9.76 -1.76
N TYR A 82 0.66 -9.51 -0.75
CA TYR A 82 0.40 -10.48 0.31
C TYR A 82 -0.06 -11.83 -0.30
N ARG A 83 -1.02 -11.82 -1.22
CA ARG A 83 -1.53 -13.05 -1.85
C ARG A 83 -0.49 -13.79 -2.68
N ARG A 84 0.42 -13.04 -3.31
CA ARG A 84 1.49 -13.59 -4.14
C ARG A 84 2.62 -14.19 -3.31
N GLN A 85 3.00 -13.50 -2.23
CA GLN A 85 4.19 -13.82 -1.45
C GLN A 85 3.89 -14.72 -0.25
N VAL A 86 2.72 -14.55 0.37
CA VAL A 86 2.34 -15.21 1.62
C VAL A 86 1.32 -16.32 1.39
N ASP A 87 0.04 -15.97 1.20
CA ASP A 87 -1.08 -16.91 1.08
C ASP A 87 -2.34 -16.20 0.57
N SER A 88 -3.30 -16.94 0.03
CA SER A 88 -4.61 -16.41 -0.40
C SER A 88 -5.62 -16.29 0.73
N VAL A 89 -5.27 -16.72 1.95
CA VAL A 89 -6.14 -16.68 3.14
C VAL A 89 -5.64 -15.72 4.21
N ASP A 90 -6.54 -15.38 5.12
CA ASP A 90 -6.22 -14.62 6.33
C ASP A 90 -5.27 -15.43 7.21
N LEU A 91 -4.18 -14.78 7.63
CA LEU A 91 -3.22 -15.36 8.57
C LEU A 91 -2.99 -14.40 9.73
N LYS A 92 -2.93 -14.94 10.93
CA LYS A 92 -2.47 -14.24 12.12
C LYS A 92 -1.23 -14.92 12.64
N GLU A 93 -0.20 -14.11 12.89
CA GLU A 93 1.06 -14.62 13.43
C GLU A 93 0.86 -15.37 14.75
N SER A 94 0.07 -14.82 15.67
CA SER A 94 -0.22 -15.48 16.95
C SER A 94 -0.87 -16.86 16.75
N GLU A 95 -1.84 -16.99 15.85
CA GLU A 95 -2.50 -18.26 15.56
C GLU A 95 -1.52 -19.28 14.93
N LEU A 96 -0.64 -18.83 14.04
CA LEU A 96 0.41 -19.67 13.46
C LEU A 96 1.39 -20.16 14.53
N VAL A 97 1.87 -19.27 15.40
CA VAL A 97 2.78 -19.60 16.51
C VAL A 97 2.13 -20.61 17.47
N ASP A 98 0.85 -20.43 17.79
CA ASP A 98 0.10 -21.36 18.63
C ASP A 98 -0.09 -22.73 17.96
N GLN A 99 -0.34 -22.77 16.65
CA GLN A 99 -0.46 -24.03 15.89
C GLN A 99 0.87 -24.76 15.76
N ILE A 100 1.98 -24.05 15.58
CA ILE A 100 3.34 -24.62 15.60
C ILE A 100 3.63 -25.22 16.97
N SER A 101 3.38 -24.46 18.04
CA SER A 101 3.58 -24.91 19.43
C SER A 101 2.72 -26.12 19.79
N ARG A 102 1.50 -26.22 19.24
CA ARG A 102 0.65 -27.41 19.37
C ARG A 102 1.22 -28.61 18.59
N SER A 103 1.71 -28.37 17.38
CA SER A 103 2.35 -29.41 16.57
C SER A 103 3.57 -30.00 17.26
N ASP A 104 4.38 -29.16 17.91
CA ASP A 104 5.53 -29.62 18.70
C ASP A 104 5.13 -30.54 19.86
N ARG A 105 4.05 -30.20 20.59
CA ARG A 105 3.53 -31.06 21.66
C ARG A 105 3.04 -32.41 21.12
N ILE A 106 2.35 -32.41 19.98
CA ILE A 106 1.86 -33.64 19.34
C ILE A 106 3.03 -34.51 18.87
N ILE A 107 4.05 -33.92 18.24
CA ILE A 107 5.28 -34.62 17.84
C ILE A 107 5.95 -35.23 19.08
N GLY A 108 6.10 -34.47 20.16
CA GLY A 108 6.65 -34.97 21.42
C GLY A 108 5.87 -36.16 21.98
N ARG A 109 4.54 -36.13 21.89
CA ARG A 109 3.69 -37.25 22.32
C ARG A 109 3.88 -38.50 21.45
N TYR A 110 4.01 -38.35 20.13
CA TYR A 110 4.33 -39.49 19.27
C TYR A 110 5.68 -40.11 19.63
N VAL A 111 6.71 -39.29 19.82
CA VAL A 111 8.05 -39.75 20.21
C VAL A 111 8.00 -40.51 21.55
N GLU A 112 7.31 -39.96 22.54
CA GLU A 112 7.12 -40.62 23.85
C GLU A 112 6.42 -41.98 23.72
N LEU A 113 5.36 -42.08 22.91
CA LEU A 113 4.63 -43.33 22.69
C LEU A 113 5.48 -44.37 21.94
N ILE A 114 6.27 -43.94 20.96
CA ILE A 114 7.22 -44.80 20.25
C ILE A 114 8.26 -45.36 21.22
N ASP A 115 8.85 -44.49 22.05
CA ASP A 115 9.85 -44.89 23.04
C ASP A 115 9.27 -45.84 24.10
N LEU A 116 8.02 -45.61 24.53
CA LEU A 116 7.33 -46.47 25.48
C LEU A 116 7.07 -47.87 24.89
N GLU A 117 6.63 -47.95 23.63
CA GLU A 117 6.37 -49.21 22.95
C GLU A 117 7.66 -50.03 22.74
N TYR A 118 8.78 -49.37 22.42
CA TYR A 118 10.09 -50.02 22.32
C TYR A 118 10.62 -50.60 23.64
N ARG A 119 10.12 -50.13 24.80
CA ARG A 119 10.53 -50.63 26.12
C ARG A 119 9.78 -51.88 26.57
N GLN A 120 8.75 -52.30 25.85
CA GLN A 120 8.01 -53.52 26.17
C GLN A 120 8.86 -54.76 25.88
N GLU A 121 8.59 -55.87 26.58
CA GLU A 121 9.28 -57.15 26.36
C GLU A 121 9.09 -57.68 24.94
N LEU A 122 7.92 -57.44 24.34
CA LEU A 122 7.56 -57.80 22.97
C LEU A 122 6.95 -56.59 22.23
N PRO A 123 7.76 -55.69 21.64
CA PRO A 123 7.26 -54.48 20.99
C PRO A 123 6.37 -54.78 19.77
N ASN A 124 5.25 -54.04 19.64
CA ASN A 124 4.40 -54.09 18.46
C ASN A 124 4.94 -53.18 17.34
N TYR A 125 5.76 -53.74 16.46
CA TYR A 125 6.37 -53.00 15.35
C TYR A 125 5.37 -52.38 14.37
N SER A 126 4.19 -52.98 14.20
CA SER A 126 3.13 -52.41 13.35
C SER A 126 2.55 -51.13 13.98
N TYR A 127 2.31 -51.16 15.30
CA TYR A 127 1.88 -49.97 16.04
C TYR A 127 2.94 -48.86 16.02
N ILE A 128 4.23 -49.21 16.21
CA ILE A 128 5.34 -48.26 16.09
C ILE A 128 5.39 -47.62 14.70
N ALA A 129 5.24 -48.41 13.63
CA ALA A 129 5.22 -47.89 12.27
C ALA A 129 4.07 -46.88 12.06
N ASN A 130 2.89 -47.17 12.61
CA ASN A 130 1.76 -46.24 12.58
C ASN A 130 2.04 -44.94 13.36
N LEU A 131 2.65 -45.03 14.54
CA LEU A 131 3.04 -43.85 15.32
C LEU A 131 4.09 -42.99 14.58
N LYS A 132 5.11 -43.62 13.98
CA LYS A 132 6.12 -42.92 13.17
C LYS A 132 5.51 -42.23 11.96
N SER A 133 4.52 -42.86 11.32
CA SER A 133 3.78 -42.23 10.22
C SER A 133 3.02 -40.98 10.69
N GLY A 134 2.32 -41.06 11.83
CA GLY A 134 1.64 -39.91 12.45
C GLY A 134 2.60 -38.78 12.84
N GLU A 135 3.74 -39.14 13.43
CA GLU A 135 4.81 -38.22 13.80
C GLU A 135 5.37 -37.47 12.58
N SER A 136 5.69 -38.20 11.51
CA SER A 136 6.15 -37.63 10.25
C SER A 136 5.11 -36.70 9.61
N ASN A 137 3.84 -37.09 9.61
CA ASN A 137 2.76 -36.24 9.12
C ASN A 137 2.67 -34.94 9.93
N GLN A 138 2.77 -35.02 11.25
CA GLN A 138 2.73 -33.82 12.10
C GLN A 138 3.95 -32.92 11.89
N ARG A 139 5.15 -33.49 11.65
CA ARG A 139 6.32 -32.71 11.25
C ARG A 139 6.11 -31.97 9.93
N GLN A 140 5.45 -32.59 8.96
CA GLN A 140 5.11 -31.94 7.70
C GLN A 140 4.11 -30.78 7.93
N VAL A 141 3.10 -30.97 8.78
CA VAL A 141 2.17 -29.90 9.18
C VAL A 141 2.92 -28.74 9.81
N LYS A 142 3.79 -29.02 10.80
CA LYS A 142 4.62 -28.01 11.46
C LYS A 142 5.43 -27.21 10.45
N ARG A 143 6.15 -27.89 9.56
CA ARG A 143 6.99 -27.24 8.53
C ARG A 143 6.19 -26.28 7.65
N LYS A 144 5.00 -26.68 7.20
CA LYS A 144 4.13 -25.80 6.39
C LYS A 144 3.68 -24.55 7.16
N LEU A 145 3.42 -24.68 8.46
CA LEU A 145 3.06 -23.54 9.30
C LEU A 145 4.25 -22.58 9.50
N GLU A 146 5.45 -23.13 9.71
CA GLU A 146 6.69 -22.35 9.81
C GLU A 146 7.01 -21.61 8.51
N GLU A 147 6.83 -22.26 7.35
CA GLU A 147 6.99 -21.62 6.04
C GLU A 147 6.00 -20.46 5.85
N LYS A 148 4.73 -20.61 6.27
CA LYS A 148 3.75 -19.52 6.24
C LYS A 148 4.12 -18.38 7.18
N LEU A 149 4.57 -18.70 8.39
CA LEU A 149 5.00 -17.71 9.39
C LEU A 149 6.21 -16.90 8.88
N LEU A 150 7.19 -17.58 8.27
CA LEU A 150 8.34 -16.92 7.68
C LEU A 150 7.92 -15.93 6.59
N LYS A 151 7.11 -16.38 5.62
CA LYS A 151 6.59 -15.52 4.55
C LYS A 151 5.80 -14.33 5.08
N LEU A 152 4.97 -14.57 6.11
CA LEU A 152 4.17 -13.51 6.74
C LEU A 152 5.07 -12.43 7.35
N ARG A 153 6.12 -12.82 8.08
CA ARG A 153 7.09 -11.89 8.68
C ARG A 153 7.93 -11.17 7.64
N GLU A 154 8.34 -11.86 6.59
CA GLU A 154 9.08 -11.26 5.47
C GLU A 154 8.21 -10.20 4.78
N PHE A 155 6.95 -10.52 4.49
CA PHE A 155 6.00 -9.56 3.95
C PHE A 155 5.79 -8.36 4.88
N ASP A 156 5.61 -8.59 6.19
CA ASP A 156 5.46 -7.50 7.17
C ASP A 156 6.67 -6.55 7.13
N SER A 157 7.90 -7.09 7.11
CA SER A 157 9.13 -6.30 7.06
C SER A 157 9.30 -5.50 5.76
N ASN A 158 8.88 -6.05 4.61
CA ASN A 158 9.15 -5.47 3.30
C ASN A 158 7.99 -4.62 2.75
N SER A 159 6.76 -4.85 3.20
CA SER A 159 5.56 -4.24 2.64
C SER A 159 5.50 -2.72 2.81
N CYS A 160 6.23 -2.14 3.77
CA CYS A 160 6.34 -0.70 3.95
C CYS A 160 6.96 0.01 2.72
N HIS A 161 7.83 -0.68 1.98
CA HIS A 161 8.49 -0.11 0.80
C HIS A 161 7.53 0.21 -0.35
N LEU A 162 6.36 -0.43 -0.38
CA LEU A 162 5.28 -0.11 -1.34
C LEU A 162 4.85 1.36 -1.25
N PHE A 163 5.03 2.00 -0.09
CA PHE A 163 4.59 3.36 0.19
C PHE A 163 5.74 4.39 0.18
N SER A 164 6.96 3.96 -0.18
CA SER A 164 8.18 4.76 -0.03
C SER A 164 8.18 6.10 -0.79
N SER A 165 7.54 6.17 -1.96
CA SER A 165 7.48 7.39 -2.78
C SER A 165 6.47 8.43 -2.29
N ILE A 166 5.48 8.03 -1.48
CA ILE A 166 4.32 8.86 -1.13
C ILE A 166 4.75 10.08 -0.29
N ALA A 167 5.66 9.89 0.67
CA ALA A 167 6.10 10.98 1.54
C ALA A 167 6.76 12.12 0.73
N ALA A 168 7.67 11.78 -0.17
CA ALA A 168 8.35 12.75 -1.02
C ALA A 168 7.37 13.45 -1.98
N LEU A 169 6.43 12.71 -2.58
CA LEU A 169 5.38 13.28 -3.43
C LEU A 169 4.47 14.23 -2.65
N ALA A 170 4.08 13.87 -1.43
CA ALA A 170 3.26 14.71 -0.56
C ALA A 170 3.99 16.00 -0.16
N GLU A 171 5.28 15.93 0.14
CA GLU A 171 6.12 17.10 0.44
C GLU A 171 6.25 18.03 -0.77
N ALA A 172 6.49 17.46 -1.97
CA ALA A 172 6.57 18.22 -3.21
C ALA A 172 5.26 18.96 -3.51
N VAL A 173 4.11 18.27 -3.39
CA VAL A 173 2.78 18.88 -3.57
C VAL A 173 2.55 19.99 -2.55
N ASN A 174 2.83 19.75 -1.26
CA ASN A 174 2.65 20.75 -0.21
C ASN A 174 3.51 21.99 -0.44
N THR A 175 4.74 21.81 -0.92
CA THR A 175 5.63 22.92 -1.31
C THR A 175 5.04 23.69 -2.47
N GLY A 176 4.55 23.00 -3.51
CA GLY A 176 3.86 23.61 -4.64
C GLY A 176 2.64 24.42 -4.22
N ILE A 177 1.83 23.93 -3.28
CA ILE A 177 0.67 24.66 -2.72
C ILE A 177 1.10 25.96 -2.04
N ARG A 178 2.17 25.93 -1.22
CA ARG A 178 2.69 27.13 -0.54
C ARG A 178 3.20 28.17 -1.54
N GLN A 179 3.94 27.72 -2.56
CA GLN A 179 4.45 28.59 -3.61
C GLN A 179 3.31 29.21 -4.43
N ALA A 180 2.29 28.41 -4.78
CA ALA A 180 1.12 28.89 -5.49
C ALA A 180 0.41 30.01 -4.74
N LYS A 181 0.16 29.85 -3.43
CA LYS A 181 -0.44 30.91 -2.60
C LYS A 181 0.35 32.21 -2.64
N THR A 182 1.67 32.13 -2.52
CA THR A 182 2.56 33.31 -2.50
C THR A 182 2.56 34.02 -3.86
N LEU A 183 2.71 33.26 -4.95
CA LEU A 183 2.74 33.80 -6.31
C LEU A 183 1.37 34.37 -6.72
N GLY A 184 0.27 33.72 -6.34
CA GLY A 184 -1.09 34.21 -6.59
C GLY A 184 -1.34 35.56 -5.93
N MET A 185 -0.92 35.74 -4.67
CA MET A 185 -1.02 37.04 -4.00
C MET A 185 -0.16 38.13 -4.67
N GLY A 186 1.03 37.77 -5.16
CA GLY A 186 1.88 38.66 -5.94
C GLY A 186 1.25 39.09 -7.26
N GLN A 187 0.59 38.19 -7.98
CA GLN A 187 -0.12 38.48 -9.22
C GLN A 187 -1.32 39.40 -8.99
N VAL A 188 -2.12 39.15 -7.95
CA VAL A 188 -3.26 40.01 -7.58
C VAL A 188 -2.82 41.45 -7.28
N ARG A 189 -1.71 41.62 -6.54
CA ARG A 189 -1.14 42.96 -6.25
C ARG A 189 -0.66 43.66 -7.52
N ARG A 190 0.01 42.95 -8.43
CA ARG A 190 0.50 43.52 -9.71
C ARG A 190 -0.63 43.87 -10.67
N SER A 191 -1.73 43.13 -10.66
CA SER A 191 -2.90 43.42 -11.50
C SER A 191 -3.73 44.60 -10.97
N LEU A 192 -3.79 44.81 -9.65
CA LEU A 192 -4.55 45.90 -9.03
C LEU A 192 -3.79 47.24 -9.00
N PHE A 193 -2.45 47.20 -8.97
CA PHE A 193 -1.60 48.39 -8.91
C PHE A 193 -0.42 48.29 -9.90
N PRO A 194 -0.67 48.41 -11.21
CA PRO A 194 0.37 48.20 -12.23
C PRO A 194 1.49 49.26 -12.25
N GLY A 195 1.42 50.31 -11.41
CA GLY A 195 2.38 51.43 -11.41
C GLY A 195 3.02 51.79 -10.06
N LEU A 196 2.92 50.95 -9.02
CA LEU A 196 3.40 51.27 -7.67
C LEU A 196 4.60 50.42 -7.19
N LEU A 197 5.46 50.03 -8.14
CA LEU A 197 6.76 49.41 -7.87
C LEU A 197 7.85 50.20 -8.61
N ILE A 198 8.28 51.30 -7.98
CA ILE A 198 9.64 51.87 -8.10
C ILE A 198 10.26 51.72 -6.72
#